data_AF-A0A3D1LYP9-F1
#
_entry.id   AF-A0A3D1LYP9-F1
#
_cell.length_a   1.000
_cell.length_b   1.000
_cell.length_c   1.000
_cell.angle_alpha   90.00
_cell.angle_beta   90.00
_cell.angle_gamma   90.00
#
_symmetry.space_group_name_H-M   'P 1'
#
loop_
_entity.id
_entity.type
_entity.pdbx_description
1 polymer ?
#
loop_
_entity_poly.entity_id
_entity_poly.type
_entity_poly.pdbx_seq_one_letter_code
_entity_poly.pdbx_strand_id
1 'polypeptide(L)'
;MTSLFEHPDAQSFFDTSYSMIMRENDRGCVLLGASLLDEELRKMFESFLPPTTSGKRKKDIFNSQGPFGSLSSKLDIAYTCRLLPNDIVNCVHLLRKMRNNLAHQVENFSLIDNLDNIFQIFNKTNGDLAPGIAAMSVELVVQQFVEKSLDTVHPIDDGKKLFESEKEALDFLNSNDKLKTDLAEQRVKLMFALGIAVLGALIIIHREKAKELIDGKA
;
A
#
# COMPACT_ATOMS: atom_id res chain seq x y z
N MET A 1 0.48 -2.80 -22.76
CA MET A 1 0.89 -3.06 -21.37
C MET A 1 -0.37 -2.85 -20.55
N THR A 2 -1.05 -3.93 -20.18
CA THR A 2 -2.26 -3.92 -19.35
C THR A 2 -1.92 -3.19 -18.05
N SER A 3 -2.65 -2.13 -17.71
CA SER A 3 -2.43 -1.36 -16.48
C SER A 3 -2.59 -2.27 -15.26
N LEU A 4 -1.76 -2.03 -14.24
CA LEU A 4 -1.68 -2.84 -13.01
C LEU A 4 -3.04 -2.98 -12.30
N PHE A 5 -3.90 -1.97 -12.45
CA PHE A 5 -5.21 -1.88 -11.80
C PHE A 5 -6.39 -2.14 -12.74
N GLU A 6 -6.17 -2.70 -13.95
CA GLU A 6 -7.28 -3.06 -14.84
C GLU A 6 -8.15 -4.20 -14.27
N HIS A 7 -7.59 -5.06 -13.43
CA HIS A 7 -8.35 -6.13 -12.78
C HIS A 7 -9.27 -5.54 -11.69
N PRO A 8 -10.58 -5.88 -11.66
CA PRO A 8 -11.53 -5.31 -10.69
C PRO A 8 -11.10 -5.46 -9.22
N ASP A 9 -10.57 -6.63 -8.84
CA ASP A 9 -10.06 -6.83 -7.48
C ASP A 9 -8.84 -5.95 -7.18
N ALA A 10 -7.97 -5.69 -8.16
CA ALA A 10 -6.80 -4.83 -7.98
C ALA A 10 -7.22 -3.36 -7.81
N GLN A 11 -8.19 -2.90 -8.61
CA GLN A 11 -8.78 -1.56 -8.45
C GLN A 11 -9.50 -1.43 -7.10
N SER A 12 -10.33 -2.41 -6.73
CA SER A 12 -11.03 -2.41 -5.44
C SER A 12 -10.07 -2.42 -4.25
N PHE A 13 -8.97 -3.18 -4.37
CA PHE A 13 -7.91 -3.18 -3.37
C PHE A 13 -7.20 -1.82 -3.29
N PHE A 14 -6.90 -1.19 -4.43
CA PHE A 14 -6.33 0.16 -4.47
C PHE A 14 -7.22 1.16 -3.74
N ASP A 15 -8.49 1.26 -4.11
CA ASP A 15 -9.44 2.23 -3.53
C ASP A 15 -9.58 2.05 -2.01
N THR A 16 -9.70 0.79 -1.58
CA THR A 16 -9.85 0.43 -0.16
C THR A 16 -8.58 0.72 0.63
N SER A 17 -7.44 0.21 0.16
CA SER A 17 -6.15 0.35 0.87
C SER A 17 -5.72 1.81 0.95
N TYR A 18 -5.83 2.56 -0.15
CA TYR A 18 -5.54 3.99 -0.19
C TYR A 18 -6.38 4.75 0.83
N SER A 19 -7.71 4.59 0.76
CA SER A 19 -8.65 5.34 1.62
C SER A 19 -8.43 5.05 3.10
N MET A 20 -8.23 3.77 3.46
CA MET A 20 -8.03 3.39 4.86
C MET A 20 -6.66 3.86 5.37
N ILE A 21 -5.57 3.63 4.64
CA ILE A 21 -4.21 4.03 5.06
C ILE A 21 -4.11 5.55 5.20
N MET A 22 -4.66 6.33 4.26
CA MET A 22 -4.59 7.79 4.33
C MET A 22 -5.32 8.39 5.54
N ARG A 23 -6.22 7.64 6.20
CA ARG A 23 -6.92 8.04 7.43
C ARG A 23 -6.25 7.60 8.72
N GLU A 24 -5.30 6.66 8.66
CA GLU A 24 -4.60 6.14 9.83
C GLU A 24 -3.50 7.08 10.31
N ASN A 25 -3.07 6.95 11.57
CA ASN A 25 -1.79 7.53 11.97
C ASN A 25 -0.62 6.70 11.42
N ASP A 26 0.62 7.20 11.52
CA ASP A 26 1.80 6.55 10.94
C ASP A 26 2.01 5.11 11.41
N ARG A 27 1.80 4.84 12.69
CA ARG A 27 1.87 3.48 13.25
C ARG A 27 0.75 2.60 12.68
N GLY A 28 -0.46 3.13 12.64
CA GLY A 28 -1.65 2.50 12.06
C GLY A 28 -1.45 2.14 10.60
N CYS A 29 -0.79 3.00 9.82
CA CYS A 29 -0.47 2.75 8.41
C CYS A 29 0.32 1.45 8.24
N VAL A 30 1.39 1.25 9.02
CA VAL A 30 2.22 0.04 8.92
C VAL A 30 1.47 -1.21 9.37
N LEU A 31 0.73 -1.12 10.49
CA LEU A 31 -0.05 -2.24 11.01
C LEU A 31 -1.16 -2.65 10.04
N LEU A 32 -1.89 -1.67 9.52
CA LEU A 32 -2.98 -1.87 8.56
C LEU A 32 -2.45 -2.37 7.22
N GLY A 33 -1.41 -1.75 6.67
CA GLY A 33 -0.81 -2.15 5.39
C GLY A 33 -0.35 -3.60 5.40
N ALA A 34 0.32 -4.03 6.48
CA ALA A 34 0.72 -5.43 6.63
C ALA A 34 -0.49 -6.39 6.76
N SER A 35 -1.58 -5.95 7.40
CA SER A 35 -2.79 -6.75 7.57
C SER A 35 -3.58 -6.87 6.26
N LEU A 36 -3.64 -5.81 5.45
CA LEU A 36 -4.25 -5.82 4.12
C LEU A 36 -3.54 -6.80 3.18
N LEU A 37 -2.21 -6.81 3.16
CA LEU A 37 -1.44 -7.78 2.34
C LEU A 37 -1.58 -9.21 2.88
N ASP A 38 -1.68 -9.40 4.20
CA ASP A 38 -1.92 -10.71 4.81
C ASP A 38 -3.28 -11.30 4.39
N GLU A 39 -4.29 -10.44 4.28
CA GLU A 39 -5.62 -10.81 3.82
C GLU A 39 -5.64 -11.13 2.32
N GLU A 40 -4.92 -10.40 1.48
CA GLU A 40 -4.80 -10.76 0.06
C GLU A 40 -4.08 -12.10 -0.16
N LEU A 41 -3.04 -12.40 0.63
CA LEU A 41 -2.43 -13.72 0.64
C LEU A 41 -3.40 -14.80 1.10
N ARG A 42 -4.23 -14.51 2.12
CA ARG A 42 -5.29 -15.42 2.55
C ARG A 42 -6.27 -15.69 1.40
N LYS A 43 -6.80 -14.65 0.77
CA LYS A 43 -7.73 -14.77 -0.38
C LYS A 43 -7.09 -15.55 -1.53
N MET A 44 -5.80 -15.33 -1.81
CA MET A 44 -5.05 -16.12 -2.78
C MET A 44 -5.12 -17.61 -2.45
N PHE A 45 -4.72 -18.03 -1.25
CA PHE A 45 -4.76 -19.45 -0.88
C PHE A 45 -6.18 -20.01 -0.79
N GLU A 46 -7.15 -19.21 -0.32
CA GLU A 46 -8.56 -19.63 -0.29
C GLU A 46 -9.10 -19.89 -1.70
N SER A 47 -8.66 -19.11 -2.70
CA SER A 47 -9.09 -19.27 -4.09
C SER A 47 -8.58 -20.55 -4.76
N PHE A 48 -7.54 -21.19 -4.20
CA PHE A 48 -6.99 -22.45 -4.70
C PHE A 48 -7.58 -23.68 -4.01
N LEU A 49 -8.41 -23.52 -2.99
CA LEU A 49 -8.99 -24.66 -2.30
C LEU A 49 -9.96 -25.41 -3.21
N PRO A 50 -9.94 -26.77 -3.23
CA PRO A 50 -10.95 -27.54 -3.93
C PRO A 50 -12.36 -27.18 -3.44
N PRO A 51 -13.37 -27.13 -4.32
CA PRO A 51 -14.76 -26.85 -3.95
C PRO A 51 -15.33 -27.81 -2.89
N THR A 52 -14.77 -29.02 -2.79
CA THR A 52 -15.15 -30.06 -1.82
C THR A 52 -14.47 -29.89 -0.44
N THR A 53 -13.66 -28.85 -0.24
CA THR A 53 -12.97 -28.59 1.03
C THR A 53 -13.97 -28.25 2.13
N SER A 54 -14.07 -29.11 3.15
CA SER A 54 -14.96 -28.87 4.30
C SER A 54 -14.64 -27.56 5.03
N GLY A 55 -15.67 -26.91 5.59
CA GLY A 55 -15.51 -25.71 6.41
C GLY A 55 -14.60 -25.92 7.62
N LYS A 56 -14.62 -27.11 8.24
CA LYS A 56 -13.70 -27.47 9.32
C LYS A 56 -12.25 -27.45 8.83
N ARG A 57 -11.94 -28.13 7.72
CA ARG A 57 -10.58 -28.13 7.15
C ARG A 57 -10.12 -26.71 6.79
N LYS A 58 -10.98 -25.91 6.14
CA LYS A 58 -10.68 -24.50 5.84
C LYS A 58 -10.33 -23.72 7.12
N LYS A 59 -11.14 -23.85 8.17
CA LYS A 59 -10.87 -23.19 9.45
C LYS A 59 -9.55 -23.66 10.08
N ASP A 60 -9.27 -24.96 10.05
CA ASP A 60 -8.10 -25.54 10.68
C ASP A 60 -6.79 -25.09 10.03
N ILE A 61 -6.76 -24.95 8.70
CA ILE A 61 -5.53 -24.55 7.99
C ILE A 61 -5.23 -23.04 8.08
N PHE A 62 -6.25 -22.20 8.25
CA PHE A 62 -6.12 -20.74 8.35
C PHE A 62 -6.19 -20.20 9.79
N ASN A 63 -6.38 -21.06 10.80
CA ASN A 63 -6.27 -20.63 12.19
C ASN A 63 -4.81 -20.27 12.52
N SER A 64 -4.58 -19.60 13.65
CA SER A 64 -3.25 -19.10 14.05
C SER A 64 -2.16 -20.19 14.19
N GLN A 65 -2.53 -21.45 14.39
CA GLN A 65 -1.63 -22.59 14.49
C GLN A 65 -1.56 -23.42 13.20
N GLY A 66 -2.40 -23.09 12.21
CA GLY A 66 -2.50 -23.77 10.93
C GLY A 66 -1.39 -23.35 9.96
N PRO A 67 -1.20 -24.10 8.85
CA PRO A 67 -0.15 -23.82 7.87
C PRO A 67 -0.23 -22.42 7.23
N PHE A 68 -1.43 -21.86 7.11
CA PHE A 68 -1.67 -20.51 6.57
C PHE A 68 -2.01 -19.49 7.66
N GLY A 69 -1.73 -19.82 8.93
CA GLY A 69 -2.09 -19.03 10.09
C GLY A 69 -1.28 -17.76 10.29
N SER A 70 -0.05 -17.72 9.79
CA SER A 70 0.83 -16.56 9.90
C SER A 70 1.17 -15.96 8.54
N LEU A 71 1.40 -14.65 8.50
CA LEU A 71 1.91 -13.95 7.33
C LEU A 71 3.22 -14.57 6.82
N SER A 72 4.14 -14.95 7.73
CA SER A 72 5.41 -15.55 7.33
C SER A 72 5.18 -16.89 6.64
N SER A 73 4.35 -17.77 7.20
CA SER A 73 4.06 -19.09 6.63
C SER A 73 3.40 -18.97 5.26
N LYS A 74 2.47 -18.03 5.09
CA LYS A 74 1.84 -17.74 3.78
C LYS A 74 2.88 -17.29 2.74
N LEU A 75 3.81 -16.43 3.11
CA LEU A 75 4.89 -15.99 2.22
C LEU A 75 5.85 -17.12 1.85
N ASP A 76 6.28 -17.92 2.83
CA ASP A 76 7.19 -19.05 2.62
C ASP A 76 6.55 -20.10 1.69
N ILE A 77 5.26 -20.40 1.87
CA ILE A 77 4.52 -21.31 1.00
C ILE A 77 4.33 -20.70 -0.39
N ALA A 78 3.95 -19.43 -0.50
CA ALA A 78 3.77 -18.76 -1.79
C ALA A 78 5.06 -18.76 -2.62
N TYR A 79 6.20 -18.53 -1.97
CA TYR A 79 7.51 -18.61 -2.61
C TYR A 79 7.87 -20.04 -3.02
N THR A 80 7.80 -20.99 -2.08
CA THR A 80 8.23 -22.38 -2.30
C THR A 80 7.38 -23.06 -3.38
N CYS A 81 6.09 -22.75 -3.44
CA CYS A 81 5.17 -23.23 -4.47
C CYS A 81 5.21 -22.41 -5.77
N ARG A 82 6.12 -21.42 -5.89
CA ARG A 82 6.29 -20.55 -7.07
C ARG A 82 5.05 -19.75 -7.44
N LEU A 83 4.19 -19.45 -6.47
CA LEU A 83 3.00 -18.60 -6.64
C LEU A 83 3.39 -17.12 -6.67
N LEU A 84 4.38 -16.74 -5.85
CA LEU A 84 4.95 -15.40 -5.83
C LEU A 84 6.45 -15.42 -6.09
N PRO A 85 6.97 -14.45 -6.87
CA PRO A 85 8.39 -14.26 -7.05
C PRO A 85 9.05 -13.74 -5.76
N ASN A 86 10.35 -14.01 -5.64
CA ASN A 86 11.12 -13.74 -4.41
C ASN A 86 11.14 -12.25 -4.04
N ASP A 87 11.13 -11.38 -5.04
CA ASP A 87 11.17 -9.93 -4.88
C ASP A 87 9.94 -9.42 -4.12
N ILE A 88 8.72 -9.80 -4.56
CA ILE A 88 7.46 -9.48 -3.86
C ILE A 88 7.48 -10.06 -2.44
N VAL A 89 7.90 -11.32 -2.29
CA VAL A 89 7.98 -12.00 -0.99
C VAL A 89 8.90 -11.26 -0.02
N ASN A 90 10.06 -10.80 -0.50
CA ASN A 90 11.01 -10.03 0.30
C ASN A 90 10.44 -8.67 0.72
N CYS A 91 9.74 -7.96 -0.18
CA CYS A 91 9.06 -6.70 0.15
C CYS A 91 8.09 -6.89 1.34
N VAL A 92 7.22 -7.90 1.25
CA VAL A 92 6.23 -8.17 2.31
C VAL A 92 6.90 -8.66 3.59
N HIS A 93 8.01 -9.42 3.51
CA HIS A 93 8.79 -9.78 4.69
C HIS A 93 9.43 -8.56 5.37
N LEU A 94 9.95 -7.59 4.63
CA LEU A 94 10.49 -6.35 5.19
C LEU A 94 9.39 -5.53 5.88
N LEU A 95 8.22 -5.41 5.26
CA LEU A 95 7.04 -4.80 5.90
C LEU A 95 6.63 -5.54 7.18
N ARG A 96 6.61 -6.89 7.15
CA ARG A 96 6.33 -7.72 8.34
C ARG A 96 7.34 -7.46 9.46
N LYS A 97 8.63 -7.33 9.14
CA LYS A 97 9.68 -7.01 10.11
C LYS A 97 9.45 -5.63 10.72
N MET A 98 9.18 -4.62 9.89
CA MET A 98 8.84 -3.27 10.36
C MET A 98 7.64 -3.31 11.31
N ARG A 99 6.53 -3.94 10.92
CA ARG A 99 5.34 -4.13 11.76
C ARG A 99 5.67 -4.79 13.10
N ASN A 100 6.47 -5.85 13.10
CA ASN A 100 6.83 -6.58 14.32
C ASN A 100 7.68 -5.71 15.25
N ASN A 101 8.61 -4.93 14.72
CA ASN A 101 9.41 -4.00 15.52
C ASN A 101 8.52 -2.96 16.20
N LEU A 102 7.50 -2.43 15.49
CA LEU A 102 6.54 -1.51 16.08
C LEU A 102 5.73 -2.12 17.23
N ALA A 103 5.37 -3.40 17.13
CA ALA A 103 4.64 -4.09 18.20
C ALA A 103 5.45 -4.16 19.51
N HIS A 104 6.78 -4.06 19.44
CA HIS A 104 7.68 -4.07 20.59
C HIS A 104 8.20 -2.69 20.99
N GLN A 105 7.86 -1.63 20.24
CA GLN A 105 8.25 -0.25 20.54
C GLN A 105 7.11 0.52 21.23
N VAL A 106 7.46 1.17 22.34
CA VAL A 106 6.56 2.05 23.12
C VAL A 106 6.64 3.50 22.64
N GLU A 107 7.74 3.87 21.98
CA GLU A 107 7.98 5.22 21.47
C GLU A 107 7.07 5.59 20.29
N ASN A 108 6.96 6.90 20.04
CA ASN A 108 6.24 7.44 18.90
C ASN A 108 6.92 7.01 17.60
N PHE A 109 6.12 6.61 16.61
CA PHE A 109 6.60 6.21 15.29
C PHE A 109 6.16 7.23 14.25
N SER A 110 7.11 7.55 13.36
CA SER A 110 6.95 8.50 12.26
C SER A 110 7.40 7.83 10.97
N LEU A 111 6.59 7.92 9.93
CA LEU A 111 6.91 7.38 8.60
C LEU A 111 8.05 8.17 7.96
N ILE A 112 8.08 9.50 8.12
CA ILE A 112 9.11 10.35 7.53
C ILE A 112 10.49 10.05 8.12
N ASP A 113 10.56 9.79 9.43
CA ASP A 113 11.82 9.41 10.11
C ASP A 113 12.30 8.01 9.70
N ASN A 114 11.42 7.21 9.09
CA ASN A 114 11.68 5.86 8.62
C ASN A 114 11.66 5.75 7.09
N LEU A 115 11.78 6.87 6.37
CA LEU A 115 11.67 6.93 4.91
C LEU A 115 12.61 5.94 4.21
N ASP A 116 13.86 5.82 4.67
CA ASP A 116 14.83 4.87 4.08
C ASP A 116 14.35 3.41 4.20
N ASN A 117 13.78 3.05 5.35
CA ASN A 117 13.22 1.71 5.55
C ASN A 117 12.01 1.47 4.64
N ILE A 118 11.15 2.48 4.47
CA ILE A 118 9.99 2.43 3.57
C ILE A 118 10.45 2.29 2.11
N PHE A 119 11.44 3.08 1.71
CA PHE A 119 12.01 3.01 0.37
C PHE A 119 12.62 1.64 0.10
N GLN A 120 13.36 1.09 1.07
CA GLN A 120 13.93 -0.26 0.97
C GLN A 120 12.87 -1.36 0.83
N ILE A 121 11.69 -1.22 1.46
CA ILE A 121 10.59 -2.17 1.28
C ILE A 121 10.18 -2.24 -0.19
N PHE A 122 10.02 -1.10 -0.88
CA PHE A 122 9.48 -1.06 -2.24
C PHE A 122 10.54 -1.21 -3.35
N ASN A 123 11.81 -0.88 -3.05
CA ASN A 123 12.94 -0.97 -3.99
C ASN A 123 13.36 -2.42 -4.33
N LYS A 124 12.86 -3.42 -3.58
CA LYS A 124 13.26 -4.82 -3.79
C LYS A 124 12.53 -5.54 -4.93
N THR A 125 11.59 -4.88 -5.61
CA THR A 125 10.84 -5.43 -6.75
C THR A 125 11.61 -5.38 -8.07
N ASN A 126 11.43 -6.38 -8.94
CA ASN A 126 11.94 -6.34 -10.30
C ASN A 126 11.24 -5.21 -11.08
N GLY A 127 11.97 -4.12 -11.34
CA GLY A 127 11.44 -2.95 -12.04
C GLY A 127 11.58 -1.62 -11.29
N ASP A 128 12.19 -1.61 -10.10
CA ASP A 128 12.49 -0.40 -9.34
C ASP A 128 11.24 0.48 -9.11
N LEU A 129 10.25 -0.09 -8.43
CA LEU A 129 8.98 0.59 -8.15
C LEU A 129 9.14 1.82 -7.25
N ALA A 130 10.19 1.86 -6.42
CA ALA A 130 10.34 2.89 -5.40
C ALA A 130 10.54 4.31 -6.00
N PRO A 131 11.40 4.54 -7.01
CA PRO A 131 11.46 5.81 -7.73
C PRO A 131 10.14 6.21 -8.39
N GLY A 132 9.44 5.27 -9.02
CA GLY A 132 8.15 5.54 -9.67
C GLY A 132 7.10 5.99 -8.66
N ILE A 133 6.93 5.23 -7.57
CA ILE A 133 6.00 5.58 -6.49
C ILE A 133 6.40 6.90 -5.81
N ALA A 134 7.69 7.13 -5.59
CA ALA A 134 8.20 8.36 -5.00
C ALA A 134 7.90 9.58 -5.88
N ALA A 135 8.08 9.47 -7.20
CA ALA A 135 7.74 10.53 -8.15
C ALA A 135 6.22 10.79 -8.17
N MET A 136 5.41 9.73 -8.29
CA MET A 136 3.94 9.84 -8.25
C MET A 136 3.43 10.47 -6.96
N SER A 137 4.04 10.15 -5.81
CA SER A 137 3.64 10.73 -4.53
C SER A 137 3.86 12.25 -4.46
N VAL A 138 4.91 12.77 -5.10
CA VAL A 138 5.16 14.22 -5.18
C VAL A 138 4.07 14.86 -6.02
N GLU A 139 3.88 14.35 -7.23
CA GLU A 139 2.94 14.90 -8.20
C GLU A 139 1.52 14.97 -7.62
N LEU A 140 1.05 13.87 -7.03
CA LEU A 140 -0.29 13.80 -6.45
C LEU A 140 -0.47 14.72 -5.23
N VAL A 141 0.52 14.86 -4.35
CA VAL A 141 0.42 15.76 -3.19
C VAL A 141 0.39 17.22 -3.64
N VAL A 142 1.25 17.60 -4.57
CA VAL A 142 1.29 18.97 -5.10
C VAL A 142 0.00 19.28 -5.85
N GLN A 143 -0.47 18.35 -6.68
CA GLN A 143 -1.74 18.50 -7.39
C GLN A 143 -2.91 18.67 -6.42
N GLN A 144 -3.03 17.80 -5.41
CA GLN A 144 -4.08 17.91 -4.39
C GLN A 144 -4.02 19.22 -3.59
N PHE A 145 -2.82 19.71 -3.32
CA PHE A 145 -2.63 21.01 -2.67
C PHE A 145 -3.16 22.13 -3.57
N VAL A 146 -2.70 22.22 -4.82
CA VAL A 146 -3.12 23.25 -5.78
C VAL A 146 -4.63 23.23 -5.99
N GLU A 147 -5.21 22.06 -6.26
CA GLU A 147 -6.65 21.91 -6.49
C GLU A 147 -7.47 22.42 -5.29
N LYS A 148 -7.15 21.95 -4.07
CA LYS A 148 -7.85 22.40 -2.86
C LYS A 148 -7.66 23.89 -2.61
N SER A 149 -6.45 24.40 -2.84
CA SER A 149 -6.12 25.82 -2.67
C SER A 149 -6.92 26.73 -3.60
N LEU A 150 -7.10 26.34 -4.87
CA LEU A 150 -7.89 27.11 -5.85
C LEU A 150 -9.40 26.99 -5.62
N ASP A 151 -9.86 25.87 -5.07
CA ASP A 151 -11.26 25.68 -4.73
C ASP A 151 -11.69 26.42 -3.46
N THR A 152 -10.74 26.72 -2.57
CA THR A 152 -11.00 27.38 -1.28
C THR A 152 -11.38 28.86 -1.47
N VAL A 153 -12.44 29.29 -0.79
CA VAL A 153 -12.86 30.71 -0.70
C VAL A 153 -12.02 31.42 0.35
N HIS A 154 -11.69 32.69 0.12
CA HIS A 154 -10.91 33.49 1.03
C HIS A 154 -11.63 33.62 2.40
N PRO A 155 -10.97 33.29 3.53
CA PRO A 155 -11.64 33.13 4.82
C PRO A 155 -12.20 34.42 5.42
N ILE A 156 -11.79 35.58 4.91
CA ILE A 156 -12.15 36.90 5.43
C ILE A 156 -12.82 37.78 4.36
N ASP A 157 -12.65 37.46 3.08
CA ASP A 157 -13.08 38.31 1.96
C ASP A 157 -14.11 37.53 1.15
N ASP A 158 -15.38 37.75 1.50
CA ASP A 158 -16.49 36.95 1.02
C ASP A 158 -16.62 37.04 -0.52
N GLY A 159 -16.70 35.88 -1.16
CA GLY A 159 -16.78 35.77 -2.62
C GLY A 159 -15.45 35.81 -3.38
N LYS A 160 -14.29 36.00 -2.72
CA LYS A 160 -12.97 35.85 -3.37
C LYS A 160 -12.38 34.46 -3.20
N LYS A 161 -11.50 34.06 -4.12
CA LYS A 161 -10.72 32.83 -3.98
C LYS A 161 -9.53 33.05 -3.05
N LEU A 162 -9.08 31.98 -2.39
CA LEU A 162 -7.89 32.03 -1.55
C LEU A 162 -6.63 32.35 -2.37
N PHE A 163 -6.56 31.84 -3.60
CA PHE A 163 -5.54 32.14 -4.59
C PHE A 163 -6.19 32.33 -5.96
N GLU A 164 -5.68 33.27 -6.76
CA GLU A 164 -6.18 33.61 -8.09
C GLU A 164 -5.56 32.74 -9.20
N SER A 165 -4.43 32.07 -8.90
CA SER A 165 -3.75 31.19 -9.86
C SER A 165 -2.93 30.10 -9.16
N GLU A 166 -2.66 29.01 -9.89
CA GLU A 166 -1.75 27.94 -9.45
C GLU A 166 -0.37 28.50 -9.06
N LYS A 167 0.15 29.45 -9.84
CA LYS A 167 1.44 30.09 -9.56
C LYS A 167 1.45 30.76 -8.19
N GLU A 168 0.38 31.47 -7.84
CA GLU A 168 0.26 32.14 -6.54
C GLU A 168 0.23 31.12 -5.38
N ALA A 169 -0.51 30.03 -5.54
CA ALA A 169 -0.56 28.95 -4.55
C ALA A 169 0.83 28.29 -4.37
N LEU A 170 1.56 28.06 -5.46
CA LEU A 170 2.91 27.49 -5.41
C LEU A 170 3.94 28.45 -4.82
N ASP A 171 3.87 29.75 -5.15
CA ASP A 171 4.73 30.78 -4.56
C ASP A 171 4.50 30.89 -3.04
N PHE A 172 3.25 30.77 -2.60
CA PHE A 172 2.89 30.67 -1.18
C PHE A 172 3.47 29.42 -0.52
N LEU A 173 3.32 28.25 -1.14
CA LEU A 173 3.90 27.00 -0.65
C LEU A 173 5.42 27.12 -0.48
N ASN A 174 6.11 27.64 -1.49
CA ASN A 174 7.56 27.80 -1.46
C ASN A 174 8.04 28.71 -0.32
N SER A 175 7.21 29.69 0.04
CA SER A 175 7.49 30.68 1.09
C SER A 175 7.07 30.23 2.49
N ASN A 176 6.42 29.08 2.65
CA ASN A 176 5.88 28.61 3.93
C ASN A 176 6.54 27.29 4.39
N ASP A 177 7.53 27.39 5.27
CA ASP A 177 8.32 26.24 5.75
C ASP A 177 7.49 25.20 6.52
N LYS A 178 6.52 25.64 7.30
CA LYS A 178 5.63 24.73 8.03
C LYS A 178 4.80 23.90 7.05
N LEU A 179 4.18 24.57 6.08
CA LEU A 179 3.34 23.91 5.08
C LEU A 179 4.15 22.92 4.21
N LYS A 180 5.39 23.26 3.85
CA LYS A 180 6.31 22.33 3.17
C LYS A 180 6.59 21.09 4.00
N THR A 181 6.75 21.25 5.32
CA THR A 181 6.97 20.14 6.25
C THR A 181 5.74 19.25 6.33
N ASP A 182 4.55 19.84 6.51
CA ASP A 182 3.28 19.11 6.56
C ASP A 182 3.02 18.33 5.24
N LEU A 183 3.31 18.92 4.08
CA LEU A 183 3.19 18.26 2.78
C LEU A 183 4.24 17.17 2.58
N ALA A 184 5.45 17.32 3.12
CA ALA A 184 6.46 16.27 3.08
C ALA A 184 6.02 15.03 3.87
N GLU A 185 5.44 15.21 5.05
CA GLU A 185 4.84 14.11 5.83
C GLU A 185 3.71 13.42 5.08
N GLN A 186 2.78 14.20 4.51
CA GLN A 186 1.68 13.67 3.69
C GLN A 186 2.19 12.89 2.46
N ARG A 187 3.25 13.38 1.81
CA ARG A 187 3.90 12.71 0.68
C ARG A 187 4.46 11.35 1.08
N VAL A 188 5.16 11.24 2.21
CA VAL A 188 5.71 9.95 2.65
C VAL A 188 4.59 8.96 2.98
N LYS A 189 3.52 9.43 3.61
CA LYS A 189 2.33 8.61 3.87
C LYS A 189 1.66 8.13 2.58
N LEU A 190 1.53 9.02 1.59
CA LEU A 190 1.01 8.68 0.27
C LEU A 190 1.89 7.65 -0.45
N MET A 191 3.21 7.85 -0.42
CA MET A 191 4.19 6.91 -0.97
C MET A 191 4.01 5.51 -0.34
N PHE A 192 3.83 5.45 0.98
CA PHE A 192 3.55 4.19 1.67
C PHE A 192 2.23 3.56 1.21
N ALA A 193 1.15 4.32 1.14
CA ALA A 193 -0.17 3.84 0.69
C ALA A 193 -0.12 3.27 -0.74
N LEU A 194 0.53 3.99 -1.66
CA LEU A 194 0.72 3.54 -3.04
C LEU A 194 1.57 2.27 -3.12
N GLY A 195 2.64 2.16 -2.32
CA GLY A 195 3.45 0.96 -2.26
C GLY A 195 2.70 -0.27 -1.77
N ILE A 196 1.83 -0.13 -0.76
CA ILE A 196 0.93 -1.20 -0.34
C ILE A 196 -0.05 -1.57 -1.46
N ALA A 197 -0.68 -0.58 -2.09
CA ALA A 197 -1.64 -0.81 -3.17
C ALA A 197 -1.01 -1.58 -4.35
N VAL A 198 0.22 -1.21 -4.74
CA VAL A 198 0.97 -1.89 -5.80
C VAL A 198 1.32 -3.33 -5.39
N LEU A 199 1.82 -3.57 -4.17
CA LEU A 199 2.12 -4.92 -3.70
C LEU A 199 0.87 -5.81 -3.68
N GLY A 200 -0.27 -5.30 -3.22
CA GLY A 200 -1.53 -6.04 -3.24
C GLY A 200 -2.02 -6.35 -4.64
N ALA A 201 -1.94 -5.38 -5.56
CA ALA A 201 -2.27 -5.61 -6.97
C ALA A 201 -1.38 -6.68 -7.61
N LEU A 202 -0.07 -6.68 -7.32
CA LEU A 202 0.84 -7.73 -7.78
C LEU A 202 0.46 -9.10 -7.22
N ILE A 203 0.11 -9.20 -5.93
CA ILE A 203 -0.39 -10.44 -5.32
C ILE A 203 -1.65 -10.93 -6.05
N ILE A 204 -2.59 -10.04 -6.34
CA ILE A 204 -3.83 -10.36 -7.07
C ILE A 204 -3.53 -10.85 -8.49
N ILE A 205 -2.63 -10.20 -9.22
CA ILE A 205 -2.25 -10.63 -10.58
C ILE A 205 -1.62 -12.03 -10.56
N HIS A 206 -0.73 -12.30 -9.61
CA HIS A 206 -0.13 -13.62 -9.44
C HIS A 206 -1.15 -14.68 -9.05
N ARG A 207 -2.15 -14.32 -8.22
CA ARG A 207 -3.27 -15.19 -7.88
C ARG A 207 -4.06 -15.59 -9.13
N GLU A 208 -4.44 -14.62 -9.98
CA GLU A 208 -5.22 -14.93 -11.18
C GLU A 208 -4.44 -15.79 -12.17
N LYS A 209 -3.15 -15.48 -12.41
CA LYS A 209 -2.27 -16.33 -13.23
C LYS A 209 -2.18 -17.76 -12.71
N ALA A 210 -2.07 -17.93 -11.40
CA ALA A 210 -2.02 -19.25 -10.78
C ALA A 210 -3.37 -19.98 -10.89
N LYS A 211 -4.51 -19.28 -10.78
CA LYS A 211 -5.84 -19.87 -11.00
C LYS A 211 -6.00 -20.39 -12.41
N GLU A 212 -5.58 -19.63 -13.42
CA GLU A 212 -5.62 -20.06 -14.83
C GLU A 212 -4.85 -21.36 -15.06
N LEU A 213 -3.68 -21.51 -14.42
CA LEU A 213 -2.87 -22.74 -14.46
C LEU A 213 -3.56 -23.92 -13.77
N ILE A 214 -4.17 -23.70 -12.60
CA ILE A 214 -4.85 -24.75 -11.82
C ILE A 214 -6.13 -25.23 -12.53
N ASP A 215 -6.88 -24.30 -13.13
CA ASP A 215 -8.12 -24.59 -13.86
C ASP A 215 -7.88 -25.19 -15.26
N GLY A 216 -6.61 -25.35 -15.67
CA GLY A 216 -6.23 -25.92 -16.97
C GLY A 216 -6.52 -25.00 -18.17
N LYS A 217 -6.53 -23.67 -17.95
CA LYS A 217 -6.83 -22.65 -18.98
C LYS A 217 -5.58 -21.94 -19.53
N ALA A 218 -4.38 -22.44 -19.23
CA ALA A 218 -3.10 -21.87 -19.67
C ALA A 218 -2.68 -22.31 -21.08
#